data_AF-A0A537SKX7-F1
#
_entry.id   AF-A0A537SKX7-F1
#
_cell.length_a   1.000
_cell.length_b   1.000
_cell.length_c   1.000
_cell.angle_alpha   90.00
_cell.angle_beta   90.00
_cell.angle_gamma   90.00
#
_symmetry.space_group_name_H-M   'P 1'
#
loop_
_entity.id
_entity.type
_entity.pdbx_description
1 polymer ?
#
loop_
_entity_poly.entity_id
_entity_poly.type
_entity_poly.pdbx_seq_one_letter_code
_entity_poly.pdbx_strand_id
1 'polypeptide(L)'
;MFSIRKPLLREQMRLAVERGARAAVIYDAGFAELGEEGARQQAQIAGLCREAGMPVCGPNCMGILNPTARSTTYKQTVMDAAGLAGNVAIVSQSGSVCIALLSDLRRYGVSLSVSAGNEAVTTTVDYLDYLIDDPATKVIATFTETV
;
A
#
# COMPACT_ATOMS: atom_id res chain seq x y z
N MET A 1 6.61 8.33 -3.60
CA MET A 1 5.32 7.92 -4.21
C MET A 1 5.46 8.02 -5.72
N PHE A 2 5.02 7.01 -6.46
CA PHE A 2 5.16 6.94 -7.92
C PHE A 2 3.78 6.82 -8.57
N SER A 3 3.49 7.77 -9.46
CA SER A 3 2.33 7.81 -10.37
C SER A 3 2.84 8.29 -11.72
N ILE A 4 3.64 7.45 -12.38
CA ILE A 4 4.40 7.85 -13.57
C ILE A 4 4.28 6.79 -14.67
N ARG A 5 4.69 7.15 -15.89
CA ARG A 5 4.69 6.21 -17.01
C ARG A 5 5.56 4.99 -16.67
N LYS A 6 4.99 3.79 -16.81
CA LYS A 6 5.63 2.50 -16.50
C LYS A 6 7.07 2.35 -17.04
N PRO A 7 7.42 2.76 -18.27
CA PRO A 7 8.80 2.64 -18.77
C PRO A 7 9.85 3.41 -17.95
N LEU A 8 9.43 4.45 -17.22
CA LEU A 8 10.31 5.26 -16.37
C LEU A 8 10.45 4.70 -14.95
N LEU A 9 9.53 3.82 -14.52
CA LEU A 9 9.40 3.46 -13.12
C LEU A 9 10.66 2.78 -12.55
N ARG A 10 11.26 1.85 -13.30
CA ARG A 10 12.47 1.15 -12.86
C ARG A 10 13.63 2.11 -12.59
N GLU A 11 13.87 3.03 -13.52
CA GLU A 11 14.95 4.00 -13.39
C GLU A 11 14.69 5.01 -12.27
N GLN A 12 13.44 5.48 -12.13
CA GLN A 12 13.08 6.39 -11.04
C GLN A 12 13.13 5.69 -9.67
N MET A 13 12.85 4.39 -9.60
CA MET A 13 13.01 3.61 -8.38
C MET A 13 14.48 3.46 -7.99
N ARG A 14 15.37 3.15 -8.95
CA ARG A 14 16.83 3.12 -8.73
C ARG A 14 17.34 4.44 -8.17
N LEU A 15 16.92 5.55 -8.79
CA LEU A 15 17.28 6.90 -8.34
C LEU A 15 16.75 7.24 -6.95
N ALA A 16 15.61 6.68 -6.53
CA ALA A 16 15.08 6.86 -5.17
C ALA A 16 15.88 6.06 -4.13
N VAL A 17 16.24 4.81 -4.45
CA VAL A 17 17.15 3.99 -3.63
C VAL A 17 18.48 4.70 -3.42
N GLU A 18 19.10 5.19 -4.49
CA GLU A 18 20.39 5.91 -4.42
C GLU A 18 20.33 7.20 -3.60
N ARG A 19 19.15 7.82 -3.53
CA ARG A 19 18.90 9.01 -2.69
C ARG A 19 18.55 8.67 -1.25
N GLY A 20 18.55 7.38 -0.87
CA GLY A 20 18.24 6.94 0.49
C GLY A 20 16.76 7.05 0.84
N ALA A 21 15.86 6.92 -0.14
CA ALA A 21 14.43 6.80 0.14
C ALA A 21 14.19 5.59 1.05
N ARG A 22 13.44 5.78 2.13
CA ARG A 22 13.20 4.74 3.14
C ARG A 22 12.02 3.82 2.82
N ALA A 23 11.14 4.25 1.93
CA ALA A 23 9.96 3.49 1.50
C ALA A 23 9.42 4.05 0.18
N ALA A 24 8.64 3.24 -0.53
CA ALA A 24 7.93 3.67 -1.73
C ALA A 24 6.46 3.22 -1.75
N VAL A 25 5.67 3.94 -2.54
CA VAL A 25 4.29 3.58 -2.90
C VAL A 25 4.20 3.67 -4.41
N ILE A 26 3.75 2.61 -5.07
CA ILE A 26 3.59 2.56 -6.53
C ILE A 26 2.09 2.39 -6.83
N TYR A 27 1.46 3.44 -7.36
CA TYR A 27 0.03 3.39 -7.66
C TYR A 27 -0.28 2.73 -9.01
N ASP A 28 0.70 2.72 -9.91
CA ASP A 28 0.49 2.33 -11.30
C ASP A 28 0.13 0.84 -11.40
N ALA A 29 -0.84 0.56 -12.26
CA ALA A 29 -1.20 -0.79 -12.69
C ALA A 29 -0.40 -1.19 -13.94
N GLY A 30 -0.70 -2.36 -14.50
CA GLY A 30 -0.08 -2.95 -15.67
C GLY A 30 1.12 -3.86 -15.36
N PHE A 31 1.10 -4.53 -14.20
CA PHE A 31 2.16 -5.43 -13.74
C PHE A 31 1.69 -6.89 -13.74
N ALA A 32 1.95 -7.66 -12.68
CA ALA A 32 1.66 -9.09 -12.62
C ALA A 32 0.19 -9.45 -12.93
N GLU A 33 -0.74 -8.54 -12.68
CA GLU A 33 -2.16 -8.70 -12.98
C GLU A 33 -2.49 -8.74 -14.48
N LEU A 34 -1.57 -8.32 -15.35
CA LEU A 34 -1.73 -8.36 -16.82
C LEU A 34 -0.93 -9.48 -17.51
N GLY A 35 -0.37 -10.42 -16.75
CA GLY A 35 0.32 -11.59 -17.29
C GLY A 35 1.85 -11.54 -17.21
N GLU A 36 2.51 -12.46 -17.90
CA GLU A 36 3.93 -12.80 -17.70
C GLU A 36 4.89 -11.61 -17.89
N GLU A 37 4.69 -10.78 -18.91
CA GLU A 37 5.57 -9.63 -19.16
C GLU A 37 5.44 -8.59 -18.04
N GLY A 38 4.23 -8.36 -17.54
CA GLY A 38 3.99 -7.48 -16.40
C GLY A 38 4.58 -8.05 -15.11
N ALA A 39 4.47 -9.36 -14.90
CA ALA A 39 5.08 -10.06 -13.78
C ALA A 39 6.63 -9.96 -13.82
N ARG A 40 7.24 -10.10 -14.99
CA ARG A 40 8.69 -9.93 -15.19
C ARG A 40 9.15 -8.52 -14.83
N GLN A 41 8.41 -7.49 -15.28
CA GLN A 41 8.71 -6.09 -14.95
C GLN A 41 8.56 -5.82 -13.45
N GLN A 42 7.51 -6.37 -12.81
CA GLN A 42 7.30 -6.29 -11.37
C GLN A 42 8.47 -6.91 -10.62
N ALA A 43 8.90 -8.12 -11.01
CA ALA A 43 9.99 -8.83 -10.36
C ALA A 43 11.32 -8.06 -10.43
N GLN A 44 11.62 -7.39 -11.53
CA GLN A 44 12.81 -6.55 -11.67
C GLN A 44 12.81 -5.36 -10.69
N ILE A 45 11.67 -4.68 -10.56
CA ILE A 45 11.54 -3.54 -9.64
C ILE A 45 11.59 -4.04 -8.19
N ALA A 46 10.90 -5.13 -7.89
CA ALA A 46 10.87 -5.73 -6.57
C ALA A 46 12.26 -6.22 -6.11
N GLY A 47 13.03 -6.85 -7.01
CA GLY A 47 14.39 -7.28 -6.73
C GLY A 47 15.28 -6.11 -6.31
N LEU A 48 15.25 -5.01 -7.07
CA LEU A 48 16.00 -3.79 -6.75
C LEU A 48 15.63 -3.22 -5.36
N CYS A 49 14.34 -3.20 -5.02
CA CYS A 49 13.89 -2.71 -3.72
C CYS A 49 14.27 -3.64 -2.56
N ARG A 50 14.17 -4.96 -2.76
CA ARG A 50 14.57 -5.97 -1.76
C ARG A 50 16.07 -5.94 -1.48
N GLU A 51 16.89 -5.86 -2.53
CA GLU A 51 18.35 -5.73 -2.40
C GLU A 51 18.74 -4.47 -1.61
N ALA A 52 17.98 -3.39 -1.77
CA ALA A 52 18.18 -2.14 -1.04
C ALA A 52 17.56 -2.13 0.38
N GLY A 53 16.80 -3.17 0.76
CA GLY A 53 16.04 -3.19 2.02
C GLY A 53 14.93 -2.13 2.08
N MET A 54 14.43 -1.66 0.94
CA MET A 54 13.41 -0.61 0.87
C MET A 54 12.00 -1.23 0.75
N PRO A 55 11.12 -1.08 1.77
CA PRO A 55 9.74 -1.53 1.69
C PRO A 55 8.95 -0.76 0.62
N VAL A 56 7.99 -1.46 -0.01
CA VAL A 56 7.16 -0.89 -1.07
C VAL A 56 5.72 -1.35 -0.95
N CYS A 57 4.80 -0.38 -0.90
CA CYS A 57 3.37 -0.59 -1.04
C CYS A 57 2.98 -0.64 -2.53
N GLY A 58 2.27 -1.67 -2.95
CA GLY A 58 1.89 -1.92 -4.33
C GLY A 58 2.83 -2.88 -5.08
N PRO A 59 2.90 -2.79 -6.43
CA PRO A 59 2.22 -1.83 -7.31
C PRO A 59 0.71 -2.07 -7.39
N ASN A 60 0.02 -1.33 -8.26
CA ASN A 60 -1.42 -1.44 -8.47
C ASN A 60 -2.20 -1.29 -7.15
N CYS A 61 -1.99 -0.17 -6.47
CA CYS A 61 -2.59 0.09 -5.17
C CYS A 61 -3.21 1.48 -5.07
N MET A 62 -3.99 1.67 -4.01
CA MET A 62 -4.47 2.99 -3.59
C MET A 62 -3.53 3.67 -2.58
N GLY A 63 -2.53 2.97 -2.04
CA GLY A 63 -1.60 3.48 -1.03
C GLY A 63 -2.11 3.34 0.40
N ILE A 64 -1.62 4.21 1.29
CA ILE A 64 -1.77 4.07 2.75
C ILE A 64 -2.41 5.33 3.33
N LEU A 65 -3.36 5.13 4.24
CA LEU A 65 -4.02 6.15 5.03
C LEU A 65 -3.80 5.84 6.51
N ASN A 66 -3.17 6.77 7.23
CA ASN A 66 -2.96 6.68 8.67
C ASN A 66 -3.60 7.89 9.38
N PRO A 67 -4.86 7.76 9.82
CA PRO A 67 -5.57 8.84 10.51
C PRO A 67 -4.98 9.15 11.88
N THR A 68 -4.48 8.13 12.59
CA THR A 68 -3.93 8.28 13.96
C THR A 68 -2.63 9.09 13.96
N ALA A 69 -1.84 8.98 12.89
CA ALA A 69 -0.64 9.78 12.65
C ALA A 69 -0.89 11.01 11.76
N ARG A 70 -2.14 11.26 11.33
CA ARG A 70 -2.50 12.36 10.41
C ARG A 70 -1.66 12.39 9.13
N SER A 71 -1.36 11.21 8.58
CA SER A 71 -0.52 11.03 7.40
C SER A 71 -1.25 10.23 6.33
N THR A 72 -1.03 10.58 5.06
CA THR A 72 -1.64 9.86 3.94
C THR A 72 -0.75 9.90 2.71
N THR A 73 -0.64 8.73 2.08
CA THR A 73 -0.24 8.52 0.70
C THR A 73 -1.38 7.79 -0.03
N TYR A 74 -2.61 7.98 0.42
CA TYR A 74 -3.77 7.36 -0.21
C TYR A 74 -4.17 8.20 -1.43
N LYS A 75 -4.34 7.55 -2.57
CA LYS A 75 -4.55 8.20 -3.87
C LYS A 75 -5.91 8.89 -3.99
N GLN A 76 -6.88 8.49 -3.17
CA GLN A 76 -8.25 9.02 -3.22
C GLN A 76 -8.56 10.00 -2.09
N THR A 77 -9.51 10.89 -2.37
CA THR A 77 -10.07 11.79 -1.36
C THR A 77 -10.78 10.97 -0.29
N VAL A 78 -10.42 11.23 0.96
CA VAL A 78 -11.12 10.69 2.12
C VAL A 78 -12.10 11.74 2.61
N MET A 79 -13.38 11.40 2.61
CA MET A 79 -14.44 12.28 3.09
C MET A 79 -14.39 12.31 4.63
N ASP A 80 -14.43 13.52 5.20
CA ASP A 80 -14.41 13.77 6.66
C ASP A 80 -13.19 13.19 7.41
N ALA A 81 -12.03 13.79 7.20
CA ALA A 81 -10.80 13.41 7.92
C ALA A 81 -10.86 13.65 9.45
N ALA A 82 -11.78 14.47 9.95
CA ALA A 82 -11.84 14.86 11.36
C ALA A 82 -12.42 13.75 12.26
N GLY A 83 -13.30 12.90 11.72
CA GLY A 83 -13.92 11.76 12.43
C GLY A 83 -13.30 10.40 12.09
N LEU A 84 -12.19 10.39 11.34
CA LEU A 84 -11.69 9.18 10.68
C LEU A 84 -10.92 8.24 11.61
N ALA A 85 -10.26 8.77 12.64
CA ALA A 85 -9.39 8.00 13.51
C ALA A 85 -10.17 7.05 14.42
N GLY A 86 -9.69 5.82 14.54
CA GLY A 86 -10.23 4.82 15.45
C GLY A 86 -9.27 3.64 15.59
N ASN A 87 -9.81 2.43 15.77
CA ASN A 87 -9.05 1.25 16.19
C ASN A 87 -9.09 0.07 15.21
N VAL A 88 -9.70 0.23 14.03
CA VAL A 88 -9.76 -0.82 13.01
C VAL A 88 -8.64 -0.60 12.00
N ALA A 89 -7.76 -1.57 11.82
CA ALA A 89 -6.80 -1.59 10.72
C ALA A 89 -7.40 -2.35 9.54
N ILE A 90 -7.17 -1.88 8.33
CA ILE A 90 -7.63 -2.49 7.08
C ILE A 90 -6.40 -2.77 6.21
N VAL A 91 -6.20 -4.02 5.81
CA VAL A 91 -5.17 -4.40 4.84
C VAL A 91 -5.85 -5.15 3.69
N SER A 92 -5.82 -4.59 2.49
CA SER A 92 -6.54 -5.15 1.34
C SER A 92 -5.68 -5.19 0.10
N GLN A 93 -5.58 -6.36 -0.55
CA GLN A 93 -5.00 -6.49 -1.88
C GLN A 93 -5.85 -5.74 -2.93
N SER A 94 -7.17 -5.68 -2.73
CA SER A 94 -8.07 -4.93 -3.60
C SER A 94 -8.19 -3.46 -3.21
N GLY A 95 -7.85 -2.56 -4.13
CA GLY A 95 -8.07 -1.13 -3.97
C GLY A 95 -9.55 -0.76 -3.85
N SER A 96 -10.44 -1.39 -4.62
CA SER A 96 -11.88 -1.08 -4.58
C SER A 96 -12.53 -1.44 -3.25
N VAL A 97 -12.07 -2.52 -2.60
CA VAL A 97 -12.51 -2.88 -1.25
C VAL A 97 -12.08 -1.83 -0.22
N CYS A 98 -10.83 -1.33 -0.29
CA CYS A 98 -10.40 -0.21 0.56
C CYS A 98 -11.30 1.02 0.38
N ILE A 99 -11.62 1.38 -0.87
CA ILE A 99 -12.48 2.52 -1.18
C ILE A 99 -13.88 2.33 -0.57
N ALA A 100 -14.46 1.14 -0.75
CA ALA A 100 -15.78 0.82 -0.21
C ALA A 100 -15.82 0.92 1.32
N LEU A 101 -14.83 0.33 2.01
CA LEU A 101 -14.73 0.38 3.47
C LEU A 101 -14.52 1.82 3.98
N LEU A 102 -13.68 2.60 3.30
CA LEU A 102 -13.45 4.01 3.65
C LEU A 102 -14.60 4.95 3.28
N SER A 103 -15.59 4.49 2.51
CA SER A 103 -16.77 5.28 2.16
C SER A 103 -17.90 5.20 3.19
N ASP A 104 -17.89 4.21 4.10
CA ASP A 104 -18.90 4.05 5.15
C ASP A 104 -18.28 3.82 6.54
N LEU A 105 -17.93 4.92 7.20
CA LEU A 105 -17.26 4.92 8.50
C LEU A 105 -18.19 5.26 9.67
N ARG A 106 -19.50 5.13 9.48
CA ARG A 106 -20.49 5.41 10.54
C ARG A 106 -20.41 4.45 11.73
N ARG A 107 -19.75 3.31 11.58
CA ARG A 107 -19.73 2.22 12.58
C ARG A 107 -18.38 2.00 13.23
N TYR A 108 -17.30 2.54 12.67
CA TYR A 108 -15.94 2.35 13.16
C TYR A 108 -15.01 3.45 12.63
N GLY A 109 -13.95 3.73 13.39
CA GLY A 109 -12.84 4.56 12.93
C GLY A 109 -11.63 3.70 12.54
N VAL A 110 -10.76 4.28 11.73
CA VAL A 110 -9.61 3.62 11.12
C VAL A 110 -8.33 3.97 11.87
N SER A 111 -7.56 2.95 12.26
CA SER A 111 -6.21 3.09 12.80
C SER A 111 -5.17 3.21 11.68
N LEU A 112 -5.26 2.30 10.70
CA LEU A 112 -4.46 2.28 9.47
C LEU A 112 -5.30 1.64 8.34
N SER A 113 -5.25 2.19 7.14
CA SER A 113 -5.78 1.52 5.94
C SER A 113 -4.68 1.41 4.90
N VAL A 114 -4.42 0.18 4.45
CA VAL A 114 -3.41 -0.17 3.46
C VAL A 114 -4.10 -0.85 2.29
N SER A 115 -4.04 -0.22 1.12
CA SER A 115 -4.24 -0.93 -0.13
C SER A 115 -2.89 -1.50 -0.54
N ALA A 116 -2.71 -2.82 -0.41
CA ALA A 116 -1.45 -3.50 -0.63
C ALA A 116 -1.17 -3.79 -2.12
N GLY A 117 -2.24 -3.86 -2.93
CA GLY A 117 -2.14 -4.12 -4.36
C GLY A 117 -1.53 -5.49 -4.64
N ASN A 118 -0.59 -5.54 -5.58
CA ASN A 118 0.07 -6.79 -5.99
C ASN A 118 1.12 -7.30 -5.00
N GLU A 119 1.41 -6.58 -3.91
CA GLU A 119 2.36 -7.03 -2.87
C GLU A 119 3.74 -7.40 -3.39
N ALA A 120 4.29 -6.59 -4.31
CA ALA A 120 5.53 -6.96 -4.98
C ALA A 120 6.74 -7.01 -4.05
N VAL A 121 6.71 -6.27 -2.93
CA VAL A 121 7.79 -6.24 -1.92
C VAL A 121 7.21 -6.43 -0.53
N THR A 122 6.36 -5.51 -0.08
CA THR A 122 5.70 -5.59 1.23
C THR A 122 4.34 -6.25 1.06
N THR A 123 4.14 -7.31 1.82
CA THR A 123 2.99 -8.23 1.75
C THR A 123 2.02 -7.97 2.89
N THR A 124 0.82 -8.57 2.80
CA THR A 124 -0.15 -8.55 3.90
C THR A 124 0.49 -9.00 5.22
N VAL A 125 1.35 -10.03 5.21
CA VAL A 125 2.01 -10.55 6.42
C VAL A 125 2.90 -9.50 7.09
N ASP A 126 3.66 -8.72 6.30
CA ASP A 126 4.50 -7.65 6.84
C ASP A 126 3.67 -6.56 7.52
N TYR A 127 2.51 -6.22 6.95
CA TYR A 127 1.59 -5.27 7.58
C TYR A 127 0.95 -5.84 8.85
N LEU A 128 0.62 -7.14 8.87
CA LEU A 128 0.08 -7.80 10.06
C LEU A 128 1.11 -7.82 11.21
N ASP A 129 2.37 -8.10 10.89
CA ASP A 129 3.48 -8.08 11.86
C ASP A 129 3.65 -6.70 12.48
N TYR A 130 3.55 -5.63 11.68
CA TYR A 130 3.53 -4.27 12.22
C TYR A 130 2.28 -3.98 13.08
N LEU A 131 1.10 -4.40 12.62
CA LEU A 131 -0.19 -4.06 13.24
C LEU A 131 -0.47 -4.78 14.55
N ILE A 132 0.13 -5.96 14.78
CA ILE A 132 -0.09 -6.72 16.01
C ILE A 132 0.43 -5.97 17.26
N ASP A 133 1.47 -5.15 17.07
CA ASP A 133 2.10 -4.36 18.11
C ASP A 133 1.63 -2.89 18.10
N ASP A 134 0.77 -2.47 17.16
CA ASP A 134 0.26 -1.10 17.11
C ASP A 134 -0.74 -0.84 18.25
N PRO A 135 -0.43 0.05 19.21
CA PRO A 135 -1.33 0.35 20.33
C PRO A 135 -2.67 0.94 19.89
N ALA A 136 -2.74 1.60 18.72
CA ALA A 136 -3.98 2.16 18.20
C ALA A 136 -4.91 1.08 17.62
N THR A 137 -4.36 -0.01 17.09
CA THR A 137 -5.13 -1.09 16.47
C THR A 137 -5.69 -2.05 17.53
N LYS A 138 -6.95 -2.46 17.34
CA LYS A 138 -7.66 -3.46 18.17
C LYS A 138 -8.34 -4.54 17.33
N VAL A 139 -8.62 -4.21 16.07
CA VAL A 139 -9.18 -5.14 15.08
C VAL A 139 -8.39 -4.98 13.81
N ILE A 140 -7.96 -6.09 13.21
CA ILE A 140 -7.34 -6.10 11.89
C ILE A 140 -8.30 -6.81 10.93
N ALA A 141 -8.76 -6.09 9.91
CA ALA A 141 -9.58 -6.62 8.83
C ALA A 141 -8.72 -6.79 7.59
N THR A 142 -8.72 -7.99 7.01
CA THR A 142 -7.99 -8.28 5.78
C THR A 142 -8.92 -8.64 4.64
N PHE A 143 -8.54 -8.24 3.43
CA PHE A 143 -9.09 -8.78 2.19
C PHE A 143 -7.93 -9.29 1.34
N THR A 144 -7.83 -10.61 1.22
CA THR A 144 -6.72 -11.33 0.60
C THR A 144 -7.26 -12.23 -0.50
N GLU A 145 -6.86 -11.97 -1.74
CA GLU A 145 -7.20 -12.72 -2.94
C GLU A 145 -6.24 -13.90 -3.15
N THR A 146 -4.99 -13.78 -2.70
CA THR A 146 -3.99 -14.86 -2.73
C THR A 146 -3.05 -14.77 -1.54
N VAL A 147 -2.56 -15.92 -1.09
CA VAL A 147 -1.48 -16.08 -0.10
C VAL A 147 -0.17 -16.40 -0.81
#